data_AF-A0A258EK53-F1
#
_entry.id   AF-A0A258EK53-F1
#
_cell.length_a   1.000
_cell.length_b   1.000
_cell.length_c   1.000
_cell.angle_alpha   90.00
_cell.angle_beta   90.00
_cell.angle_gamma   90.00
#
_symmetry.space_group_name_H-M   'P 1'
#
loop_
_entity.id
_entity.type
_entity.pdbx_description
1 polymer ?
#
loop_
_entity_poly.entity_id
_entity_poly.type
_entity_poly.pdbx_seq_one_letter_code
_entity_poly.pdbx_strand_id
1 'polypeptide(L)'
;MKFLGEKGWIKVSRGNYDTSIADLQIGKEPENFSFGAHHVDFIDCIRKRKDPIVPVEVGHSTCSACTIGNIAHELNRPLKWDPIAQVFQNDWEANSKLHYVYERGLSL
;
A
#
# COMPACT_ATOMS: atom_id res chain seq x y z
N MET A 1 9.53 -10.01 -1.85
CA MET A 1 9.06 -9.69 -3.21
C MET A 1 10.21 -9.86 -4.19
N LYS A 2 9.96 -10.39 -5.39
CA LYS A 2 10.94 -10.45 -6.48
C LYS A 2 10.35 -9.76 -7.70
N PHE A 3 11.02 -8.73 -8.18
CA PHE A 3 10.67 -7.95 -9.37
C PHE A 3 11.51 -8.46 -10.53
N LEU A 4 10.86 -8.78 -11.65
CA LEU A 4 11.51 -9.25 -12.87
C LEU A 4 11.39 -8.14 -13.92
N GLY A 5 12.52 -7.75 -14.50
CA GLY A 5 12.58 -6.80 -15.60
C GLY A 5 13.44 -7.34 -16.74
N GLU A 6 13.44 -6.63 -17.87
CA GLU A 6 14.15 -7.05 -19.08
C GLU A 6 15.67 -7.20 -18.88
N LYS A 7 16.25 -6.43 -17.95
CA LYS A 7 17.68 -6.40 -17.66
C LYS A 7 18.12 -7.28 -16.50
N GLY A 8 17.18 -7.95 -15.82
CA GLY A 8 17.47 -8.74 -14.63
C GLY A 8 16.37 -8.66 -13.58
N TRP A 9 16.69 -9.06 -12.36
CA TRP A 9 15.73 -9.08 -11.26
C TRP A 9 16.29 -8.45 -10.00
N ILE A 10 15.38 -7.94 -9.17
CA ILE A 10 15.66 -7.44 -7.82
C ILE A 10 14.74 -8.19 -6.86
N LYS A 11 15.28 -8.67 -5.74
CA LYS A 11 14.55 -9.30 -4.66
C LYS A 11 14.73 -8.48 -3.40
N VAL A 12 13.63 -8.09 -2.79
CA VAL A 12 13.61 -7.32 -1.55
C VAL A 12 12.67 -7.98 -0.55
N SER A 13 13.11 -8.09 0.69
CA SER A 13 12.26 -8.39 1.83
C SER A 13 12.73 -7.59 3.05
N ARG A 14 12.02 -7.71 4.17
CA ARG A 14 12.46 -7.09 5.41
C ARG A 14 13.84 -7.62 5.79
N GLY A 15 14.83 -6.74 5.81
CA GLY A 15 16.21 -7.06 6.15
C GLY A 15 17.00 -7.83 5.07
N ASN A 16 16.52 -7.93 3.82
CA ASN A 16 17.24 -8.63 2.77
C ASN A 16 17.06 -7.95 1.41
N TYR A 17 18.15 -7.89 0.65
CA TYR A 17 18.21 -7.36 -0.70
C TYR A 17 19.14 -8.27 -1.53
N ASP A 18 18.72 -8.56 -2.75
CA ASP A 18 19.51 -9.33 -3.71
C ASP A 18 19.15 -8.89 -5.14
N THR A 19 20.09 -8.97 -6.07
CA THR A 19 19.90 -8.53 -7.46
C THR A 19 20.80 -9.29 -8.41
N SER A 20 20.34 -9.48 -9.66
CA SER A 20 21.19 -9.99 -10.74
C SER A 20 21.96 -8.89 -11.48
N ILE A 21 21.75 -7.62 -11.12
CA ILE A 21 22.30 -6.45 -11.81
C ILE A 21 23.47 -5.92 -11.00
N ALA A 22 24.70 -6.01 -11.54
CA ALA A 22 25.92 -5.71 -10.81
C ALA A 22 25.95 -4.27 -10.25
N ASP A 23 25.50 -3.30 -11.03
CA ASP A 23 25.49 -1.88 -10.65
C ASP A 23 24.48 -1.55 -9.54
N LEU A 24 23.56 -2.46 -9.23
CA LEU A 24 22.56 -2.28 -8.18
C LEU A 24 22.89 -3.05 -6.90
N GLN A 25 24.06 -3.70 -6.83
CA GLN A 25 24.50 -4.35 -5.60
C GLN A 25 24.72 -3.32 -4.49
N ILE A 26 24.22 -3.63 -3.29
CA ILE A 26 24.42 -2.80 -2.10
C ILE A 26 25.24 -3.56 -1.05
N GLY A 27 25.98 -2.82 -0.22
CA GLY A 27 26.72 -3.39 0.91
C GLY A 27 25.79 -4.04 1.94
N LYS A 28 26.31 -4.99 2.71
CA LYS A 28 25.55 -5.71 3.75
C LYS A 28 25.46 -4.97 5.09
N GLU A 29 25.83 -3.69 5.11
CA GLU A 29 25.86 -2.88 6.32
C GLU A 29 24.45 -2.69 6.92
N PRO A 30 24.29 -2.73 8.26
CA PRO A 30 22.98 -2.65 8.91
C PRO A 30 22.14 -1.43 8.52
N GLU A 31 22.78 -0.29 8.25
CA GLU A 31 22.12 0.93 7.79
C GLU A 31 21.33 0.76 6.49
N ASN A 32 21.73 -0.16 5.61
CA ASN A 32 21.02 -0.46 4.37
C ASN A 32 19.74 -1.29 4.59
N PHE A 33 19.56 -1.82 5.80
CA PHE A 33 18.48 -2.76 6.16
C PHE A 33 17.70 -2.34 7.40
N SER A 34 18.10 -1.24 8.05
CA SER A 34 17.48 -0.70 9.25
C SER A 34 16.50 0.41 8.87
N PHE A 35 15.25 0.25 9.28
CA PHE A 35 14.21 1.25 9.06
C PHE A 35 13.68 1.71 10.41
N GLY A 36 13.52 3.02 10.57
CA GLY A 36 12.93 3.62 11.77
C GLY A 36 11.46 3.21 11.96
N ALA A 37 10.96 3.32 13.18
CA ALA A 37 9.56 3.02 13.47
C ALA A 37 8.63 4.13 12.96
N HIS A 38 7.59 3.77 12.21
CA HIS A 38 6.65 4.73 11.59
C HIS A 38 5.97 5.68 12.59
N HIS A 39 5.71 5.25 13.83
CA HIS A 39 5.10 6.12 14.83
C HIS A 39 6.04 7.25 15.28
N VAL A 40 7.35 7.00 15.30
CA VAL A 40 8.35 8.04 15.62
C VAL A 40 8.39 9.07 14.49
N ASP A 41 8.45 8.59 13.23
CA ASP A 41 8.39 9.45 12.05
C ASP A 41 7.12 10.32 12.03
N PHE A 42 5.96 9.73 12.32
CA PHE A 42 4.69 10.45 12.39
C PHE A 42 4.71 11.60 13.43
N ILE A 43 5.16 11.32 14.65
CA ILE A 43 5.26 12.34 15.72
C ILE A 43 6.21 13.47 15.31
N ASP A 44 7.35 13.11 14.71
CA ASP A 44 8.33 14.07 14.22
C ASP A 44 7.78 14.95 13.09
N CYS A 45 7.01 14.37 12.19
CA CYS A 45 6.37 15.05 11.07
C CYS A 45 5.31 16.06 11.55
N ILE A 46 4.52 15.72 12.56
CA ILE A 46 3.58 16.65 13.20
C ILE A 46 4.33 17.88 13.76
N ARG A 47 5.44 17.64 14.47
CA ARG A 47 6.27 18.70 15.06
C ARG A 47 6.91 19.59 14.00
N LYS A 48 7.43 18.97 12.94
CA LYS A 48 8.18 19.64 11.86
C LYS A 48 7.28 20.19 10.75
N ARG A 49 5.96 19.92 10.79
CA ARG A 49 4.99 20.31 9.76
C ARG A 49 5.41 19.85 8.35
N LYS A 50 5.79 18.57 8.24
CA LYS A 50 6.11 17.92 6.97
C LYS A 50 5.33 16.61 6.83
N ASP A 51 5.33 16.03 5.63
CA ASP A 51 4.76 14.72 5.41
C ASP A 51 5.62 13.59 6.01
N PRO A 52 4.98 12.51 6.50
CA PRO A 52 5.66 11.28 6.90
C PRO A 52 6.30 10.56 5.71
N ILE A 53 7.17 9.59 6.01
CA ILE A 53 7.81 8.70 5.02
C ILE A 53 6.76 8.04 4.11
N VAL A 54 5.56 7.79 4.64
CA VAL A 54 4.40 7.30 3.89
C VAL A 54 3.28 8.34 3.94
N PRO A 55 3.16 9.23 2.94
CA PRO A 55 2.08 10.22 2.86
C PRO A 55 0.68 9.60 2.82
N VAL A 56 -0.33 10.41 3.13
CA VAL A 56 -1.72 9.96 3.26
C VAL A 56 -2.26 9.36 1.96
N GLU A 57 -1.89 9.90 0.80
CA GLU A 57 -2.32 9.44 -0.51
C GLU A 57 -1.79 8.03 -0.82
N VAL A 58 -0.55 7.74 -0.41
CA VAL A 58 0.06 6.40 -0.56
C VAL A 58 -0.64 5.40 0.37
N GLY A 59 -0.95 5.82 1.60
CA GLY A 59 -1.73 5.03 2.55
C GLY A 59 -3.13 4.71 2.01
N HIS A 60 -3.84 5.73 1.52
CA HIS A 60 -5.17 5.60 0.91
C HIS A 60 -5.14 4.62 -0.26
N SER A 61 -4.23 4.82 -1.22
CA SER A 61 -4.12 3.95 -2.40
C SER A 61 -3.85 2.49 -2.03
N THR A 62 -3.03 2.25 -1.00
CA THR A 62 -2.75 0.88 -0.51
C THR A 62 -4.00 0.25 0.08
N CYS A 63 -4.70 0.99 0.94
CA CYS A 63 -5.96 0.52 1.54
C CYS A 63 -7.03 0.26 0.48
N SER A 64 -7.18 1.13 -0.52
CA SER A 64 -8.12 0.92 -1.62
C SER A 64 -7.87 -0.38 -2.35
N ALA A 65 -6.60 -0.69 -2.70
CA ALA A 65 -6.26 -1.94 -3.38
C ALA A 65 -6.62 -3.18 -2.54
N CYS A 66 -6.34 -3.16 -1.23
CA CYS A 66 -6.73 -4.23 -0.32
C CYS A 66 -8.25 -4.41 -0.24
N THR A 67 -9.00 -3.31 -0.08
CA THR A 67 -10.47 -3.33 -0.06
C THR A 67 -11.05 -3.90 -1.35
N ILE A 68 -10.55 -3.46 -2.51
CA ILE A 68 -10.98 -3.98 -3.82
C ILE A 68 -10.72 -5.49 -3.93
N GLY A 69 -9.56 -5.96 -3.47
CA GLY A 69 -9.23 -7.39 -3.44
C GLY A 69 -10.20 -8.20 -2.58
N ASN A 70 -10.56 -7.69 -1.40
CA ASN A 70 -11.54 -8.33 -0.52
C ASN A 70 -12.93 -8.40 -1.16
N ILE A 71 -13.39 -7.32 -1.82
CA ILE A 71 -14.69 -7.29 -2.51
C ILE A 71 -14.69 -8.28 -3.69
N ALA A 72 -13.60 -8.34 -4.47
CA ALA A 72 -13.48 -9.28 -5.58
C ALA A 72 -13.48 -10.74 -5.09
N HIS A 73 -12.85 -11.00 -3.95
CA HIS A 73 -12.87 -12.30 -3.30
C HIS A 73 -14.28 -12.69 -2.84
N GLU A 74 -14.99 -11.79 -2.16
CA GLU A 74 -16.36 -12.02 -1.68
C GLU A 74 -17.34 -12.29 -2.82
N LEU A 75 -17.24 -11.52 -3.92
CA LEU A 75 -18.08 -11.69 -5.10
C LEU A 75 -17.62 -12.84 -6.01
N ASN A 76 -16.45 -13.43 -5.73
CA ASN A 76 -15.82 -14.50 -6.49
C ASN A 76 -15.76 -14.23 -8.02
N ARG A 77 -15.44 -12.98 -8.40
CA ARG A 77 -15.34 -12.55 -9.80
C ARG A 77 -14.37 -11.37 -9.96
N PRO A 78 -13.75 -11.21 -11.14
CA PRO A 78 -12.93 -10.03 -11.43
C PRO A 78 -13.78 -8.76 -11.40
N LEU A 79 -13.18 -7.65 -10.96
CA LEU A 79 -13.81 -6.33 -10.88
C LEU A 79 -13.02 -5.32 -11.71
N LYS A 80 -13.72 -4.37 -12.33
CA LYS A 80 -13.11 -3.28 -13.10
C LYS A 80 -13.17 -1.98 -12.28
N TRP A 81 -12.02 -1.57 -11.75
CA TRP A 81 -11.88 -0.37 -10.92
C TRP A 81 -11.47 0.85 -11.76
N ASP A 82 -12.13 1.98 -11.53
CA ASP A 82 -11.68 3.29 -12.01
C ASP A 82 -10.85 3.98 -10.92
N PRO A 83 -9.52 4.12 -11.06
CA PRO A 83 -8.68 4.71 -10.03
C PRO A 83 -8.85 6.23 -9.88
N ILE A 84 -9.45 6.90 -10.88
CA ILE A 84 -9.69 8.35 -10.84
C ILE A 84 -11.01 8.63 -10.15
N ALA A 85 -12.09 7.99 -10.61
CA ALA A 85 -13.42 8.16 -10.02
C ALA A 85 -13.61 7.37 -8.71
N GLN A 86 -12.72 6.43 -8.42
CA GLN A 86 -12.76 5.51 -7.27
C GLN A 86 -14.09 4.73 -7.17
N VAL A 87 -14.50 4.13 -8.28
CA VAL A 87 -15.71 3.30 -8.38
C VAL A 87 -15.48 2.07 -9.25
N PHE A 88 -16.32 1.05 -9.07
CA PHE A 88 -16.39 -0.10 -9.99
C PHE A 88 -17.24 0.27 -11.22
N GLN A 89 -16.67 0.11 -12.42
CA GLN A 89 -17.35 0.51 -13.66
C GLN A 89 -18.54 -0.41 -13.95
N ASN A 90 -19.74 0.18 -14.10
CA ASN A 90 -21.00 -0.52 -14.41
C ASN A 90 -21.34 -1.67 -13.44
N ASP A 91 -20.96 -1.57 -12.17
CA ASP A 91 -21.08 -2.66 -11.20
C ASP A 91 -21.70 -2.18 -9.88
N TRP A 92 -23.04 -2.12 -9.84
CA TRP A 92 -23.77 -1.66 -8.66
C TRP A 92 -23.52 -2.55 -7.44
N GLU A 93 -23.49 -3.86 -7.63
CA GLU A 93 -23.29 -4.81 -6.54
C GLU A 93 -21.94 -4.60 -5.84
N ALA A 94 -20.85 -4.45 -6.61
CA ALA A 94 -19.54 -4.16 -6.03
C ALA A 94 -19.47 -2.77 -5.38
N ASN A 95 -20.07 -1.74 -6.01
CA ASN A 95 -20.10 -0.38 -5.45
C ASN A 95 -20.87 -0.32 -4.12
N SER A 96 -21.92 -1.14 -3.95
CA SER A 96 -22.67 -1.22 -2.69
C SER A 96 -21.84 -1.71 -1.50
N LYS A 97 -20.66 -2.29 -1.74
CA LYS A 97 -19.73 -2.82 -0.72
C LYS A 97 -18.58 -1.87 -0.38
N LEU A 98 -18.47 -0.70 -1.03
CA LEU A 98 -17.43 0.29 -0.72
C LEU A 98 -17.66 1.01 0.62
N HIS A 99 -18.89 0.94 1.14
CA HIS A 99 -19.25 1.53 2.41
C HIS A 99 -19.93 0.49 3.28
N TYR A 100 -19.58 0.51 4.57
CA TYR A 100 -20.31 -0.22 5.60
C TYR A 100 -21.19 0.75 6.37
N VAL A 101 -22.29 0.25 6.90
CA VAL A 101 -23.01 0.99 7.94
C VAL A 101 -22.13 0.92 9.20
N TYR A 102 -21.28 1.93 9.39
CA TYR A 102 -20.60 2.14 10.66
C TYR A 102 -21.67 2.38 11.74
N GLU A 103 -21.45 1.86 12.95
CA GLU A 103 -22.46 1.85 14.02
C GLU A 103 -23.20 3.19 14.12
N ARG A 104 -24.53 3.12 14.27
CA ARG A 104 -25.36 4.30 14.59
C ARG A 104 -24.74 4.90 15.85
N GLY A 105 -24.03 6.03 15.70
CA GLY A 105 -23.18 6.57 16.74
C GLY A 105 -23.83 6.59 18.11
N LEU A 106 -23.00 6.54 19.16
CA LEU A 106 -23.49 6.64 20.54
C LEU A 106 -24.40 7.87 20.67
N SER A 107 -25.68 7.63 20.97
CA SER A 107 -26.60 8.69 21.37
C SER A 107 -26.16 9.21 22.72
N LEU A 108 -25.87 10.50 22.80
CA LEU A 108 -25.74 11.23 24.07
C LEU A 108 -27.10 11.36 24.76
#